data_AF-A0A433HLB0-F1
#
_entry.id   AF-A0A433HLB0-F1
#
_cell.length_a   1.000
_cell.length_b   1.000
_cell.length_c   1.000
_cell.angle_alpha   90.00
_cell.angle_beta   90.00
_cell.angle_gamma   90.00
#
_symmetry.space_group_name_H-M   'P 1'
#
loop_
_entity.id
_entity.type
_entity.pdbx_description
1 polymer ?
#
loop_
_entity_poly.entity_id
_entity_poly.type
_entity_poly.pdbx_seq_one_letter_code
_entity_poly.pdbx_strand_id
1 'polypeptide(L)'
;MSDRPLIPALTFLPSAIKTMRVLFNLFLDICLFRKGPQDTPASLALLKMCLAAYGLTSLLALLIGTSALVALLQTLVDLALLSGLLYLALRLYRHPRRFEQTLSALTGVGALISVLALPLLFWIGGQSPGGNVELPALLLLALMVWSIAVMAHILRHALNVPMWVGALYALSYTFLSWQLTGWVGSSGP
;
A
#
# COMPACT_ATOMS: atom_id res chain seq x y z
N MET A 1 38.04 21.03 -13.53
CA MET A 1 38.60 20.14 -12.50
C MET A 1 37.71 20.18 -11.27
N SER A 2 36.61 19.42 -11.27
CA SER A 2 35.86 19.03 -10.06
C SER A 2 34.81 17.96 -10.44
N ASP A 3 35.30 16.77 -10.79
CA ASP A 3 34.47 15.57 -10.75
C ASP A 3 34.35 15.14 -9.29
N ARG A 4 33.18 15.34 -8.69
CA ARG A 4 32.82 14.67 -7.43
C ARG A 4 32.09 13.37 -7.76
N PRO A 5 32.69 12.18 -7.59
CA PRO A 5 31.92 10.96 -7.54
C PRO A 5 31.24 10.89 -6.16
N LEU A 6 30.03 11.44 -6.05
CA LEU A 6 29.11 11.08 -4.98
C LEU A 6 28.58 9.67 -5.32
N ILE A 7 29.30 8.61 -4.94
CA ILE A 7 28.85 7.24 -4.56
C ILE A 7 30.10 6.36 -4.32
N PRO A 8 30.81 6.45 -3.17
CA PRO A 8 31.77 5.41 -2.76
C PRO A 8 31.17 4.44 -1.71
N ALA A 9 30.02 4.76 -1.13
CA ALA A 9 29.46 4.02 0.01
C ALA A 9 28.60 2.80 -0.39
N LEU A 10 28.37 2.55 -1.68
CA LEU A 10 27.45 1.49 -2.18
C LEU A 10 28.16 0.21 -2.66
N THR A 11 29.48 0.11 -2.48
CA THR A 11 30.28 -1.06 -2.90
C THR A 11 30.46 -2.11 -1.80
N PHE A 12 30.22 -1.76 -0.52
CA PHE A 12 30.53 -2.63 0.63
C PHE A 12 29.33 -3.30 1.31
N LEU A 13 28.10 -3.08 0.85
CA LEU A 13 26.92 -3.75 1.42
C LEU A 13 26.68 -5.11 0.73
N PRO A 14 26.23 -6.15 1.49
CA PRO A 14 25.74 -7.39 0.91
C PRO A 14 24.73 -7.11 -0.21
N SER A 15 24.79 -7.88 -1.30
CA SER A 15 23.94 -7.68 -2.49
C SER A 15 22.44 -7.54 -2.14
N ALA A 16 21.98 -8.29 -1.14
CA ALA A 16 20.62 -8.22 -0.62
C ALA A 16 20.24 -6.84 -0.03
N ILE A 17 21.12 -6.23 0.79
CA ILE A 17 20.84 -4.93 1.44
C ILE A 17 20.76 -3.82 0.39
N LYS A 18 21.62 -3.87 -0.63
CA LYS A 18 21.59 -2.92 -1.74
C LYS A 18 20.26 -3.00 -2.50
N THR A 19 19.81 -4.21 -2.81
CA THR A 19 18.53 -4.44 -3.49
C THR A 19 17.35 -3.97 -2.65
N MET A 20 17.33 -4.28 -1.35
CA MET A 20 16.27 -3.82 -0.44
C MET A 20 16.17 -2.29 -0.39
N ARG A 21 17.30 -1.59 -0.32
CA ARG A 21 17.34 -0.12 -0.34
C ARG A 21 16.80 0.45 -1.66
N VAL A 22 17.14 -0.17 -2.79
CA VAL A 22 16.63 0.25 -4.11
C VAL A 22 15.12 0.09 -4.19
N LEU A 23 14.58 -1.05 -3.73
CA LEU A 23 13.13 -1.30 -3.70
C LEU A 23 12.40 -0.32 -2.77
N PHE A 24 12.96 -0.06 -1.59
CA PHE A 24 12.41 0.93 -0.67
C PHE A 24 12.32 2.32 -1.29
N ASN A 25 13.42 2.79 -1.90
CA ASN A 25 13.44 4.09 -2.59
C ASN A 25 12.48 4.12 -3.80
N LEU A 26 12.35 3.01 -4.54
CA LEU A 26 11.40 2.89 -5.63
C LEU A 26 9.96 3.10 -5.14
N PHE A 27 9.55 2.41 -4.08
CA PHE A 27 8.20 2.57 -3.54
C PHE A 27 7.98 3.98 -2.97
N LEU A 28 8.98 4.57 -2.32
CA LEU A 28 8.91 5.98 -1.90
C LEU A 28 8.75 6.95 -3.08
N ASP A 29 9.46 6.74 -4.17
CA ASP A 29 9.32 7.56 -5.38
C ASP A 29 7.91 7.41 -5.98
N ILE A 30 7.30 6.22 -5.92
CA ILE A 30 5.90 6.02 -6.31
C ILE A 30 4.95 6.75 -5.33
N CYS A 31 5.18 6.66 -4.02
CA CYS A 31 4.43 7.39 -2.99
C CYS A 31 4.47 8.91 -3.19
N LEU A 32 5.57 9.43 -3.74
CA LEU A 32 5.78 10.85 -4.01
C LEU A 32 5.40 11.24 -5.44
N PHE A 33 4.66 10.37 -6.16
CA PHE A 33 4.19 10.59 -7.55
C PHE A 33 5.30 10.76 -8.61
N ARG A 34 6.54 10.36 -8.31
CA ARG A 34 7.70 10.50 -9.20
C ARG A 34 7.84 9.34 -10.18
N LYS A 35 7.38 8.15 -9.78
CA LYS A 35 7.44 6.91 -10.56
C LYS A 35 6.06 6.27 -10.69
N GLY A 36 5.93 5.39 -11.67
CA GLY A 36 4.71 4.62 -11.91
C GLY A 36 4.92 3.11 -11.66
N PRO A 37 3.84 2.31 -11.73
CA PRO A 37 3.93 0.85 -11.61
C PRO A 37 4.73 0.20 -12.74
N GLN A 38 5.03 0.89 -13.84
CA GLN A 38 5.92 0.35 -14.87
C GLN A 38 7.39 0.26 -14.42
N ASP A 39 7.77 1.04 -13.39
CA ASP A 39 9.13 1.08 -12.85
C ASP A 39 9.39 -0.06 -11.84
N THR A 40 8.35 -0.80 -11.41
CA THR A 40 8.51 -1.99 -10.58
C THR A 40 8.98 -3.19 -11.39
N PRO A 41 9.97 -3.96 -10.90
CA PRO A 41 10.39 -5.18 -11.56
C PRO A 41 9.23 -6.18 -11.73
N ALA A 42 9.05 -6.72 -12.94
CA ALA A 42 8.14 -7.83 -13.19
C ALA A 42 8.75 -9.12 -12.63
N SER A 43 8.46 -9.42 -11.37
CA SER A 43 8.98 -10.59 -10.67
C SER A 43 7.96 -11.13 -9.67
N LEU A 44 7.59 -12.39 -9.83
CA LEU A 44 6.75 -13.12 -8.89
C LEU A 44 7.35 -13.15 -7.47
N ALA A 45 8.68 -13.17 -7.34
CA ALA A 45 9.34 -13.11 -6.04
C ALA A 45 9.09 -11.77 -5.35
N LEU A 46 9.23 -10.66 -6.08
CA LEU A 46 8.92 -9.32 -5.57
C LEU A 46 7.45 -9.20 -5.18
N LEU A 47 6.54 -9.67 -6.04
CA LEU A 47 5.11 -9.66 -5.77
C LEU A 47 4.77 -10.37 -4.46
N LYS A 48 5.30 -11.58 -4.24
CA LYS A 48 5.09 -12.34 -3.00
C LYS A 48 5.63 -11.59 -1.77
N MET A 49 6.80 -10.96 -1.88
CA MET A 49 7.36 -10.15 -0.80
C MET A 49 6.48 -8.93 -0.48
N CYS A 50 6.01 -8.21 -1.50
CA CYS A 50 5.13 -7.04 -1.30
C CYS A 50 3.78 -7.43 -0.72
N LEU A 51 3.17 -8.53 -1.19
CA LEU A 51 1.93 -9.08 -0.62
C LEU A 51 2.12 -9.48 0.85
N ALA A 52 3.22 -10.16 1.19
CA ALA A 52 3.52 -10.54 2.55
C ALA A 52 3.76 -9.32 3.45
N ALA A 53 4.50 -8.31 2.99
CA ALA A 53 4.75 -7.08 3.73
C ALA A 53 3.47 -6.28 3.97
N TYR A 54 2.64 -6.11 2.93
CA TYR A 54 1.35 -5.43 3.06
C TYR A 54 0.38 -6.19 3.95
N GLY A 55 0.27 -7.51 3.78
CA GLY A 55 -0.57 -8.36 4.62
C GLY A 55 -0.15 -8.32 6.09
N LEU A 56 1.16 -8.43 6.37
CA LEU A 56 1.67 -8.37 7.73
C LEU A 56 1.41 -7.00 8.38
N THR A 57 1.74 -5.91 7.69
CA THR A 57 1.57 -4.55 8.24
C THR A 57 0.09 -4.21 8.45
N SER A 58 -0.79 -4.61 7.52
CA SER A 58 -2.25 -4.45 7.66
C SER A 58 -2.82 -5.30 8.80
N LEU A 59 -2.36 -6.55 8.95
CA LEU A 59 -2.76 -7.40 10.05
C LEU A 59 -2.36 -6.81 11.40
N LEU A 60 -1.12 -6.32 11.52
CA LEU A 60 -0.64 -5.66 12.74
C LEU A 60 -1.45 -4.41 13.07
N ALA A 61 -1.83 -3.62 12.06
CA ALA A 61 -2.66 -2.44 12.25
C ALA A 61 -4.06 -2.80 12.78
N LEU A 62 -4.68 -3.84 12.24
CA LEU A 62 -6.01 -4.30 12.64
C LEU A 62 -6.02 -4.93 14.04
N LEU A 63 -4.95 -5.61 14.44
CA LEU A 63 -4.80 -6.22 15.77
C LEU A 63 -4.84 -5.20 16.93
N ILE A 64 -4.66 -3.91 16.65
CA ILE A 64 -4.73 -2.85 17.67
C ILE A 64 -6.17 -2.68 18.19
N GLY A 65 -7.18 -2.92 17.35
CA GLY A 65 -8.59 -2.64 17.69
C GLY A 65 -9.56 -3.80 17.46
N THR A 66 -9.09 -4.95 16.98
CA THR A 66 -9.94 -6.10 16.63
C THR A 66 -9.35 -7.43 17.09
N SER A 67 -10.17 -8.48 17.15
CA SER A 67 -9.70 -9.82 17.49
C SER A 67 -8.82 -10.41 16.39
N ALA A 68 -7.90 -11.32 16.74
CA ALA A 68 -6.95 -11.89 15.78
C ALA A 68 -7.60 -12.58 14.58
N LEU A 69 -8.73 -13.27 14.80
CA LEU A 69 -9.48 -13.92 13.72
C LEU A 69 -10.12 -12.89 12.79
N VAL A 70 -10.76 -11.85 13.33
CA VAL A 70 -11.38 -10.78 12.53
C VAL A 70 -10.32 -10.02 11.73
N ALA A 71 -9.20 -9.64 12.37
CA ALA A 71 -8.08 -8.97 11.73
C ALA A 71 -7.51 -9.79 10.55
N LEU A 72 -7.36 -11.10 10.74
CA LEU A 72 -6.90 -12.01 9.69
C LEU A 72 -7.90 -12.07 8.52
N LEU A 73 -9.18 -12.26 8.80
CA LEU A 73 -10.23 -12.33 7.77
C LEU A 73 -10.34 -11.02 6.99
N GLN A 74 -10.32 -9.87 7.68
CA GLN A 74 -10.33 -8.55 7.04
C GLN A 74 -9.12 -8.35 6.13
N THR A 75 -7.92 -8.74 6.58
CA THR A 75 -6.69 -8.66 5.77
C THR A 75 -6.77 -9.53 4.52
N LEU A 76 -7.29 -10.76 4.65
CA LEU A 76 -7.45 -11.68 3.52
C LEU A 76 -8.49 -11.16 2.51
N VAL A 77 -9.61 -10.62 2.99
CA VAL A 77 -10.64 -10.01 2.15
C VAL A 77 -10.09 -8.81 1.41
N ASP A 78 -9.33 -7.94 2.08
CA ASP A 78 -8.71 -6.76 1.45
C ASP A 78 -7.73 -7.16 0.35
N LEU A 79 -6.83 -8.10 0.62
CA LEU A 79 -5.87 -8.63 -0.36
C LEU A 79 -6.56 -9.28 -1.57
N ALA A 80 -7.60 -10.09 -1.32
CA ALA A 80 -8.37 -10.74 -2.37
C ALA A 80 -9.12 -9.71 -3.22
N LEU A 81 -9.72 -8.71 -2.59
CA LEU A 81 -10.45 -7.64 -3.26
C LEU A 81 -9.52 -6.80 -4.12
N LEU A 82 -8.40 -6.33 -3.56
CA LEU A 82 -7.40 -5.54 -4.28
C LEU A 82 -6.88 -6.30 -5.50
N SER A 83 -6.47 -7.56 -5.30
CA SER A 83 -5.92 -8.40 -6.37
C SER A 83 -6.97 -8.72 -7.44
N GLY A 84 -8.18 -9.08 -7.03
CA GLY A 84 -9.28 -9.44 -7.92
C GLY A 84 -9.74 -8.25 -8.77
N LEU A 85 -10.02 -7.11 -8.14
CA LEU A 85 -10.45 -5.90 -8.84
C LEU A 85 -9.37 -5.38 -9.79
N LEU A 86 -8.10 -5.41 -9.38
CA LEU A 86 -6.99 -5.03 -10.25
C LEU A 86 -6.91 -5.96 -11.47
N TYR A 87 -7.02 -7.27 -11.26
CA TYR A 87 -6.99 -8.24 -12.36
C TYR A 87 -8.12 -8.00 -13.36
N LEU A 88 -9.34 -7.79 -12.86
CA LEU A 88 -10.53 -7.46 -13.65
C LEU A 88 -10.33 -6.16 -14.44
N ALA A 89 -9.87 -5.10 -13.78
CA ALA A 89 -9.61 -3.81 -14.42
C ALA A 89 -8.55 -3.93 -15.51
N LEU A 90 -7.40 -4.56 -15.23
CA LEU A 90 -6.34 -4.74 -16.23
C LEU A 90 -6.81 -5.58 -17.42
N ARG A 91 -7.68 -6.58 -17.20
CA ARG A 91 -8.25 -7.37 -18.29
C ARG A 91 -9.21 -6.55 -19.14
N LEU A 92 -10.05 -5.72 -18.52
CA LEU A 92 -10.98 -4.81 -19.19
C LEU A 92 -10.23 -3.81 -20.09
N TYR A 93 -9.12 -3.26 -19.62
CA TYR A 93 -8.27 -2.33 -20.38
C TYR A 93 -7.19 -3.02 -21.23
N ARG A 94 -7.23 -4.35 -21.41
CA ARG A 94 -6.30 -5.12 -22.24
C ARG A 94 -4.82 -4.99 -21.84
N HIS A 95 -4.54 -4.83 -20.55
CA HIS A 95 -3.20 -4.76 -19.98
C HIS A 95 -2.87 -5.87 -18.95
N PRO A 96 -3.28 -7.15 -19.13
CA PRO A 96 -3.10 -8.20 -18.10
C PRO A 96 -1.63 -8.47 -17.75
N ARG A 97 -0.70 -8.20 -18.69
CA ARG A 97 0.75 -8.36 -18.46
C ARG A 97 1.33 -7.42 -17.40
N ARG A 98 0.60 -6.35 -17.03
CA ARG A 98 1.03 -5.38 -16.01
C ARG A 98 0.61 -5.79 -14.60
N PHE A 99 -0.03 -6.94 -14.42
CA PHE A 99 -0.57 -7.36 -13.13
C PHE A 99 0.49 -7.45 -12.03
N GLU A 100 1.59 -8.19 -12.26
CA GLU A 100 2.63 -8.37 -11.24
C GLU A 100 3.25 -7.06 -10.81
N GLN A 101 3.62 -6.21 -11.77
CA GLN A 101 4.24 -4.91 -11.49
C GLN A 101 3.28 -3.98 -10.75
N THR A 102 2.01 -3.92 -11.18
CA THR A 102 1.01 -3.03 -10.59
C THR A 102 0.61 -3.48 -9.19
N LEU A 103 0.39 -4.79 -8.99
CA LEU A 103 0.05 -5.31 -7.67
C LEU A 103 1.23 -5.17 -6.71
N SER A 104 2.47 -5.37 -7.18
CA SER A 104 3.67 -5.10 -6.37
C SER A 104 3.80 -3.62 -6.00
N ALA A 105 3.48 -2.70 -6.92
CA ALA A 105 3.48 -1.27 -6.63
C ALA A 105 2.41 -0.90 -5.59
N LEU A 106 1.17 -1.38 -5.76
CA LEU A 106 0.07 -1.11 -4.83
C LEU A 106 0.35 -1.67 -3.43
N THR A 107 0.78 -2.92 -3.34
CA THR A 107 1.06 -3.58 -2.04
C THR A 107 2.36 -3.08 -1.42
N GLY A 108 3.41 -2.80 -2.20
CA GLY A 108 4.65 -2.22 -1.71
C GLY A 108 4.46 -0.82 -1.12
N VAL A 109 3.74 0.06 -1.83
CA VAL A 109 3.35 1.38 -1.32
C VAL A 109 2.39 1.26 -0.14
N GLY A 110 1.38 0.39 -0.24
CA GLY A 110 0.42 0.14 0.82
C GLY A 110 1.11 -0.30 2.12
N ALA A 111 2.15 -1.13 2.03
CA ALA A 111 2.94 -1.54 3.19
C ALA A 111 3.67 -0.35 3.83
N LEU A 112 4.27 0.53 3.03
CA LEU A 112 4.92 1.75 3.54
C LEU A 112 3.92 2.66 4.26
N ILE A 113 2.75 2.87 3.66
CA ILE A 113 1.68 3.71 4.25
C ILE A 113 1.14 3.06 5.53
N SER A 114 0.94 1.74 5.54
CA SER A 114 0.48 0.99 6.70
C SER A 114 1.47 1.08 7.86
N VAL A 115 2.77 0.96 7.60
CA VAL A 115 3.83 1.19 8.61
C VAL A 115 3.77 2.61 9.17
N LEU A 116 3.52 3.62 8.34
CA LEU A 116 3.35 5.01 8.79
C LEU A 116 2.07 5.21 9.60
N ALA A 117 1.02 4.41 9.37
CA ALA A 117 -0.23 4.47 10.10
C ALA A 117 -0.13 3.84 11.51
N LEU A 118 0.67 2.78 11.68
CA LEU A 118 0.83 2.08 12.97
C LEU A 118 1.07 2.99 14.18
N PRO A 119 2.05 3.91 14.20
CA PRO A 119 2.27 4.77 15.36
C PRO A 119 1.06 5.68 15.66
N LEU A 120 0.30 6.11 14.65
CA LEU A 120 -0.91 6.89 14.83
C LEU A 120 -2.03 6.04 15.44
N LEU A 121 -2.17 4.79 15.00
CA LEU A 121 -3.13 3.84 15.56
C LEU A 121 -2.80 3.47 17.00
N PHE A 122 -1.52 3.22 17.31
CA PHE A 122 -1.07 3.00 18.69
C PHE A 122 -1.32 4.21 19.58
N TRP A 123 -1.08 5.42 19.06
CA TRP A 123 -1.39 6.64 19.79
C TRP A 123 -2.87 6.68 20.15
N ILE A 124 -3.78 6.50 19.19
CA ILE A 124 -5.23 6.51 19.43
C ILE A 124 -5.64 5.41 20.42
N GLY A 125 -5.17 4.17 20.21
CA GLY A 125 -5.52 3.02 21.05
C GLY A 125 -5.02 3.11 22.49
N GLY A 126 -3.98 3.91 22.76
CA GLY A 126 -3.44 4.14 24.10
C GLY A 126 -4.13 5.25 24.90
N GLN A 127 -5.03 6.02 24.30
CA GLN A 127 -5.70 7.13 24.98
C GLN A 127 -6.79 6.62 25.94
N SER A 128 -6.84 7.19 27.15
CA SER A 128 -7.98 7.02 28.06
C SER A 128 -9.22 7.76 27.53
N PRO A 129 -10.45 7.41 27.99
CA PRO A 129 -11.66 8.15 27.64
C PRO A 129 -11.49 9.65 27.93
N GLY A 130 -11.62 10.50 26.91
CA GLY A 130 -11.40 11.96 27.01
C GLY A 130 -9.99 12.44 26.63
N GLY A 131 -9.09 11.54 26.20
CA GLY A 131 -7.79 11.90 25.65
C GLY A 131 -7.88 12.60 24.29
N ASN A 132 -6.91 13.45 23.97
CA ASN A 132 -6.85 14.15 22.69
C ASN A 132 -6.54 13.18 21.54
N VAL A 133 -7.58 12.78 20.80
CA VAL A 133 -7.49 11.93 19.59
C VAL A 133 -7.59 12.73 18.27
N GLU A 134 -7.87 14.03 18.37
CA GLU A 134 -8.13 14.90 17.21
C GLU A 134 -6.94 14.94 16.24
N LEU A 135 -5.73 15.20 16.75
CA LEU A 135 -4.52 15.27 15.94
C LEU A 135 -4.18 13.95 15.24
N PRO A 136 -4.06 12.80 15.94
CA PRO A 136 -3.76 11.54 15.24
C PRO A 136 -4.89 11.10 14.29
N ALA A 137 -6.15 11.42 14.58
CA ALA A 137 -7.25 11.17 13.65
C ALA A 137 -7.13 12.03 12.37
N LEU A 138 -6.78 13.31 12.49
CA LEU A 138 -6.54 14.19 11.35
C LEU A 138 -5.34 13.73 10.50
N LEU A 139 -4.27 13.26 11.15
CA LEU A 139 -3.10 12.69 10.46
C LEU A 139 -3.45 11.39 9.73
N LEU A 140 -4.26 10.52 10.32
CA LEU A 140 -4.76 9.32 9.65
C LEU A 140 -5.67 9.67 8.46
N LEU A 141 -6.53 10.68 8.59
CA LEU A 141 -7.35 11.17 7.49
C LEU A 141 -6.48 11.70 6.34
N ALA A 142 -5.46 12.51 6.65
CA ALA A 142 -4.51 13.00 5.65
C ALA A 142 -3.76 11.85 4.97
N LEU A 143 -3.33 10.85 5.74
CA LEU A 143 -2.64 9.65 5.22
C LEU A 143 -3.58 8.79 4.36
N MET A 144 -4.86 8.69 4.71
CA MET A 144 -5.88 8.01 3.90
C MET A 144 -6.09 8.71 2.56
N VAL A 145 -6.25 10.05 2.58
CA VAL A 145 -6.37 10.84 1.35
C VAL A 145 -5.12 10.69 0.47
N TRP A 146 -3.93 10.70 1.09
CA TRP A 146 -2.68 10.46 0.39
C TRP A 146 -2.62 9.06 -0.23
N SER A 147 -3.02 8.03 0.51
CA SER A 147 -3.10 6.64 0.03
C SER A 147 -4.00 6.50 -1.20
N ILE A 148 -5.19 7.10 -1.16
CA ILE A 148 -6.13 7.12 -2.30
C ILE A 148 -5.50 7.82 -3.49
N ALA A 149 -4.83 8.96 -3.28
CA ALA A 149 -4.15 9.68 -4.36
C ALA A 149 -3.03 8.85 -4.99
N VAL A 150 -2.19 8.18 -4.20
CA VAL A 150 -1.12 7.30 -4.71
C VAL A 150 -1.68 6.10 -5.46
N MET A 151 -2.74 5.46 -4.94
CA MET A 151 -3.42 4.38 -5.63
C MET A 151 -4.02 4.86 -6.97
N ALA A 152 -4.66 6.03 -7.00
CA ALA A 152 -5.18 6.65 -8.22
C ALA A 152 -4.05 6.89 -9.24
N HIS A 153 -2.90 7.39 -8.78
CA HIS A 153 -1.70 7.60 -9.58
C HIS A 153 -1.15 6.30 -10.16
N ILE A 154 -1.13 5.22 -9.37
CA ILE A 154 -0.70 3.90 -9.85
C ILE A 154 -1.70 3.37 -10.89
N LEU A 155 -3.00 3.43 -10.61
CA LEU A 155 -4.04 2.89 -11.49
C LEU A 155 -4.13 3.67 -12.81
N ARG A 156 -3.97 5.00 -12.82
CA ARG A 156 -3.94 5.76 -14.08
C ARG A 156 -2.84 5.27 -15.02
N HIS A 157 -1.66 4.97 -14.48
CA HIS A 157 -0.52 4.50 -15.26
C HIS A 157 -0.71 3.03 -15.70
N ALA A 158 -1.17 2.18 -14.78
CA ALA A 158 -1.38 0.77 -15.06
C ALA A 158 -2.43 0.56 -16.16
N LEU A 159 -3.56 1.26 -16.07
CA LEU A 159 -4.69 1.15 -17.00
C LEU A 159 -4.56 2.07 -18.23
N ASN A 160 -3.57 2.98 -18.25
CA ASN A 160 -3.41 4.00 -19.29
C ASN A 160 -4.67 4.88 -19.48
N VAL A 161 -5.17 5.42 -18.38
CA VAL A 161 -6.41 6.21 -18.30
C VAL A 161 -6.14 7.60 -17.70
N PRO A 162 -7.02 8.60 -17.88
CA PRO A 162 -6.86 9.88 -17.20
C PRO A 162 -6.97 9.74 -15.67
N MET A 163 -6.39 10.71 -14.94
CA MET A 163 -6.29 10.68 -13.48
C MET A 163 -7.64 10.47 -12.77
N TRP A 164 -8.71 11.09 -13.27
CA TRP A 164 -10.04 10.97 -12.67
C TRP A 164 -10.60 9.53 -12.74
N VAL A 165 -10.30 8.76 -13.79
CA VAL A 165 -10.68 7.34 -13.88
C VAL A 165 -9.87 6.51 -12.88
N GLY A 166 -8.57 6.78 -12.76
CA GLY A 166 -7.73 6.16 -11.72
C GLY A 166 -8.25 6.44 -10.31
N ALA A 167 -8.65 7.69 -10.05
CA ALA A 167 -9.26 8.10 -8.80
C ALA A 167 -10.61 7.41 -8.54
N LEU A 168 -11.44 7.24 -9.56
CA LEU A 168 -12.70 6.50 -9.44
C LEU A 168 -12.45 5.05 -9.01
N TYR A 169 -11.49 4.35 -9.62
CA TYR A 169 -11.15 2.98 -9.21
C TYR A 169 -10.56 2.93 -7.79
N ALA A 170 -9.69 3.86 -7.43
CA ALA A 170 -9.11 3.97 -6.10
C ALA A 170 -10.22 4.14 -5.04
N LEU A 171 -11.11 5.11 -5.24
CA LEU A 171 -12.26 5.36 -4.35
C LEU A 171 -13.21 4.15 -4.29
N SER A 172 -13.49 3.52 -5.44
CA SER A 172 -14.38 2.36 -5.49
C SER A 172 -13.82 1.18 -4.68
N TYR A 173 -12.52 0.91 -4.81
CA TYR A 173 -11.86 -0.11 -4.00
C TYR A 173 -11.86 0.27 -2.52
N THR A 174 -11.48 1.50 -2.15
CA THR A 174 -11.46 1.92 -0.74
C THR A 174 -12.84 1.81 -0.10
N PHE A 175 -13.89 2.27 -0.80
CA PHE A 175 -15.26 2.17 -0.32
C PHE A 175 -15.68 0.70 -0.15
N LEU A 176 -15.43 -0.14 -1.16
CA LEU A 176 -15.83 -1.54 -1.11
C LEU A 176 -15.04 -2.33 -0.04
N SER A 177 -13.74 -2.04 0.12
CA SER A 177 -12.92 -2.61 1.18
C SER A 177 -13.46 -2.22 2.56
N TRP A 178 -13.80 -0.96 2.78
CA TRP A 178 -14.37 -0.51 4.06
C TRP A 178 -15.72 -1.18 4.38
N GLN A 179 -16.62 -1.29 3.38
CA GLN A 179 -17.89 -1.98 3.55
C GLN A 179 -17.72 -3.47 3.86
N LEU A 180 -16.87 -4.16 3.11
CA LEU A 180 -16.67 -5.61 3.27
C LEU A 180 -15.94 -5.95 4.57
N THR A 181 -14.90 -5.20 4.92
CA THR A 181 -14.17 -5.39 6.19
C THR A 181 -15.03 -5.04 7.40
N GLY A 182 -15.84 -3.98 7.31
CA GLY A 182 -16.84 -3.65 8.34
C GLY A 182 -17.88 -4.75 8.52
N TRP A 183 -18.37 -5.33 7.41
CA TRP A 183 -19.26 -6.48 7.46
C TRP A 183 -18.62 -7.69 8.16
N VAL A 184 -17.38 -8.05 7.78
CA VAL A 184 -16.60 -9.11 8.44
C VAL A 184 -16.48 -8.87 9.95
N GLY A 185 -16.21 -7.63 10.36
CA GLY A 185 -16.12 -7.25 11.77
C GLY A 185 -17.44 -7.39 12.52
N SER A 186 -18.57 -7.09 11.88
CA SER A 186 -19.91 -7.27 12.46
C SER A 186 -20.39 -8.72 12.51
N SER A 187 -19.88 -9.57 11.62
CA SER A 187 -20.21 -10.99 11.53
C SER A 187 -19.26 -11.92 12.30
N GLY A 188 -18.17 -11.36 12.86
CA GLY A 188 -17.23 -12.11 13.69
C GLY A 188 -17.88 -12.53 15.02
N PRO A 189 -17.55 -13.72 15.56
CA PRO A 189 -18.03 -14.19 16.85
C PRO A 189 -17.51 -13.32 18.02
#